data_AF-A0A2V8YBE3-F1
#
_entry.id   AF-A0A2V8YBE3-F1
#
_cell.length_a   1.000
_cell.length_b   1.000
_cell.length_c   1.000
_cell.angle_alpha   90.00
_cell.angle_beta   90.00
_cell.angle_gamma   90.00
#
_symmetry.space_group_name_H-M   'P 1'
#
loop_
_entity.id
_entity.type
_entity.pdbx_description
1 polymer ?
#
loop_
_entity_poly.entity_id
_entity_poly.type
_entity_poly.pdbx_seq_one_letter_code
_entity_poly.pdbx_strand_id
1 'polypeptide(L)'
;MRHANVVILTDEAEFARLLTACWQAERQAPVITVLTSELWQQQEAPACDLVVVGPMREGKLTNVLRSLDPSTAVILCVPADSKEFGLLRSKYPRLVHVPLREDWAHTLMLVAGESLRRVEAMRLAKQAECLAAKNENHATLGRYMLEMKHSVNNALTSMLGNAELLLLEPGQLSSQSLAQIKTIHSMALRINEVMQRFSSLASEMQEAENASQAETQETGSPTSPYP
;
A
#
# COMPACT_ATOMS: atom_id res chain seq x y z
N MET A 1 6.39 15.41 -4.42
CA MET A 1 7.81 15.68 -4.80
C MET A 1 8.72 16.20 -3.69
N ARG A 2 8.32 17.11 -2.77
CA ARG A 2 9.23 17.69 -1.74
C ARG A 2 10.01 16.71 -0.85
N HIS A 3 9.56 15.46 -0.72
CA HIS A 3 10.21 14.41 0.07
C HIS A 3 10.88 13.33 -0.79
N ALA A 4 10.91 13.51 -2.11
CA ALA A 4 11.56 12.54 -2.98
C ALA A 4 13.08 12.68 -2.89
N ASN A 5 13.78 11.54 -2.84
CA ASN A 5 15.23 11.47 -2.83
C ASN A 5 15.73 11.17 -4.25
N VAL A 6 16.42 12.13 -4.85
CA VAL A 6 17.02 12.02 -6.17
C VAL A 6 18.54 11.93 -6.05
N VAL A 7 19.12 10.91 -6.66
CA VAL A 7 20.57 10.77 -6.78
C VAL A 7 21.00 11.10 -8.19
N ILE A 8 21.94 12.04 -8.34
CA ILE A 8 22.62 12.31 -9.61
C ILE A 8 23.95 11.57 -9.55
N LEU A 9 24.12 10.56 -10.40
CA LEU A 9 25.33 9.77 -10.50
C LEU A 9 26.07 10.11 -11.78
N THR A 10 27.21 10.78 -11.68
CA THR A 10 28.02 11.15 -12.84
C THR A 10 29.48 11.39 -12.46
N ASP A 11 30.39 11.15 -13.39
CA ASP A 11 31.79 11.56 -13.24
C ASP A 11 32.03 12.97 -13.84
N GLU A 12 31.02 13.59 -14.42
CA GLU A 12 31.09 14.89 -15.08
C GLU A 12 30.45 15.99 -14.21
N ALA A 13 31.28 16.87 -13.66
CA ALA A 13 30.82 17.92 -12.74
C ALA A 13 29.88 18.93 -13.40
N GLU A 14 30.05 19.21 -14.71
CA GLU A 14 29.20 20.17 -15.42
C GLU A 14 27.76 19.68 -15.55
N PHE A 15 27.59 18.40 -15.88
CA PHE A 15 26.30 17.72 -15.93
C PHE A 15 25.57 17.83 -14.59
N ALA A 16 26.24 17.47 -13.49
CA ALA A 16 25.66 17.54 -12.15
C ALA A 16 25.25 18.97 -11.75
N ARG A 17 26.09 19.98 -12.04
CA ARG A 17 25.79 21.38 -11.74
C ARG A 17 24.58 21.89 -12.51
N LEU A 18 24.54 21.66 -13.83
CA LEU A 18 23.44 22.09 -14.69
C LEU A 18 22.11 21.49 -14.23
N LEU A 19 22.13 20.18 -13.98
CA LEU A 19 20.93 19.47 -13.58
C LEU A 19 20.44 19.87 -12.18
N THR A 20 21.37 20.07 -11.23
CA THR A 20 21.03 20.63 -9.91
C THR A 20 20.40 22.02 -10.04
N ALA A 21 20.95 22.90 -10.88
CA ALA A 21 20.40 24.22 -11.12
C ALA A 21 18.98 24.17 -11.74
N CYS A 22 18.73 23.25 -12.67
CA CYS A 22 17.41 23.04 -13.25
C CYS A 22 16.37 22.66 -12.19
N TRP A 23 16.70 21.75 -11.27
CA TRP A 23 15.78 21.41 -10.17
C TRP A 23 15.59 22.51 -9.14
N GLN A 24 16.61 23.33 -8.87
CA GLN A 24 16.46 24.47 -7.96
C GLN A 24 15.54 25.56 -8.53
N ALA A 25 15.39 25.63 -9.85
CA ALA A 25 14.44 26.53 -10.50
C ALA A 25 12.98 26.04 -10.40
N GLU A 26 12.75 24.76 -10.09
CA GLU A 26 11.42 24.19 -9.93
C GLU A 26 10.79 24.60 -8.58
N ARG A 27 9.46 24.81 -8.57
CA ARG A 27 8.72 25.16 -7.34
C ARG A 27 8.77 24.09 -6.25
N GLN A 28 8.98 22.83 -6.64
CA GLN A 28 9.06 21.69 -5.74
C GLN A 28 10.31 20.86 -6.04
N ALA A 29 11.47 21.35 -5.61
CA ALA A 29 12.72 20.62 -5.71
C ALA A 29 12.72 19.39 -4.77
N PRO A 30 13.17 18.21 -5.25
CA PRO A 30 13.45 17.06 -4.40
C PRO A 30 14.74 17.26 -3.58
N VAL A 31 15.00 16.35 -2.65
CA VAL A 31 16.31 16.26 -1.99
C VAL A 31 17.30 15.65 -2.99
N ILE A 32 18.33 16.40 -3.36
CA ILE A 32 19.30 15.99 -4.37
C ILE A 32 20.61 15.60 -3.69
N THR A 33 21.12 14.42 -4.04
CA THR A 33 22.46 13.96 -3.67
C THR A 33 23.26 13.71 -4.94
N VAL A 34 24.44 14.32 -5.05
CA VAL A 34 25.35 14.10 -6.20
C VAL A 34 26.44 13.12 -5.77
N LEU A 35 26.60 12.04 -6.53
CA LEU A 35 27.60 11.01 -6.31
C LEU A 35 28.42 10.79 -7.58
N THR A 36 29.69 10.43 -7.39
CA THR A 36 30.55 9.94 -8.46
C THR A 36 30.49 8.42 -8.52
N SER A 37 30.95 7.86 -9.64
CA SER A 37 31.01 6.41 -9.83
C SER A 37 31.85 5.68 -8.78
N GLU A 38 32.86 6.35 -8.23
CA GLU A 38 33.77 5.80 -7.22
C GLU A 38 33.13 5.77 -5.83
N LEU A 39 32.40 6.83 -5.46
CA LEU A 39 31.70 6.91 -4.17
C LEU A 39 30.51 5.94 -4.10
N TRP A 40 29.82 5.72 -5.22
CA TRP A 40 28.71 4.76 -5.29
C TRP A 40 29.15 3.32 -4.98
N GLN A 41 30.37 2.93 -5.37
CA GLN A 41 30.88 1.58 -5.09
C GLN A 41 31.28 1.36 -3.63
N GLN A 42 31.50 2.44 -2.88
CA GLN A 42 31.98 2.39 -1.50
C GLN A 42 30.86 2.56 -0.46
N GLN A 43 29.64 2.91 -0.88
CA GLN A 43 28.46 3.05 -0.02
C GLN A 43 27.41 1.97 -0.32
N GLU A 44 26.63 1.60 0.70
CA GLU A 44 25.30 1.04 0.46
C GLU A 44 24.47 2.08 -0.27
N ALA A 45 23.84 1.67 -1.39
CA ALA A 45 23.03 2.55 -2.20
C ALA A 45 21.97 3.24 -1.32
N PRO A 46 21.96 4.58 -1.22
CA PRO A 46 20.99 5.28 -0.40
C PRO A 46 19.56 4.99 -0.89
N ALA A 47 18.60 4.93 0.04
CA ALA A 47 17.19 4.81 -0.31
C ALA A 47 16.76 6.02 -1.16
N CYS A 48 16.57 5.78 -2.46
CA CYS A 48 16.27 6.80 -3.44
C CYS A 48 15.10 6.40 -4.33
N ASP A 49 14.28 7.39 -4.68
CA ASP A 49 13.11 7.22 -5.54
C ASP A 49 13.51 7.27 -7.01
N LEU A 50 14.56 8.05 -7.33
CA LEU A 50 15.05 8.25 -8.68
C LEU A 50 16.58 8.36 -8.68
N VAL A 51 17.22 7.64 -9.61
CA VAL A 51 18.64 7.80 -9.94
C VAL A 51 18.76 8.32 -11.36
N VAL A 52 19.43 9.45 -11.52
CA VAL A 52 19.80 10.00 -12.82
C VAL A 52 21.27 9.73 -13.06
N VAL A 53 21.55 8.87 -14.03
CA VAL A 53 22.90 8.47 -14.41
C VAL A 53 23.35 9.34 -15.58
N GLY A 54 24.31 10.22 -15.34
CA GLY A 54 24.97 11.01 -16.37
C GLY A 54 26.11 10.27 -17.06
N PRO A 55 26.95 10.97 -17.84
CA PRO A 55 28.19 10.43 -18.36
C PRO A 55 29.09 9.89 -17.25
N MET A 56 29.66 8.70 -17.46
CA MET A 56 30.54 7.98 -16.53
C MET A 56 31.69 7.33 -17.29
N ARG A 57 32.79 7.03 -16.59
CA ARG A 57 33.89 6.23 -17.17
C ARG A 57 33.41 4.82 -17.54
N GLU A 58 33.95 4.26 -18.62
CA GLU A 58 33.53 2.99 -19.20
C GLU A 58 33.46 1.83 -18.18
N GLY A 59 32.44 0.99 -18.30
CA GLY A 59 32.32 -0.27 -17.54
C GLY A 59 31.70 -0.16 -16.13
N LYS A 60 31.43 1.04 -15.63
CA LYS A 60 30.86 1.22 -14.27
C LYS A 60 29.32 1.15 -14.21
N LEU A 61 28.64 1.43 -15.32
CA LEU A 61 27.18 1.52 -15.41
C LEU A 61 26.46 0.21 -15.02
N THR A 62 26.95 -0.93 -15.50
CA THR A 62 26.32 -2.23 -15.20
C THR A 62 26.40 -2.59 -13.71
N ASN A 63 27.45 -2.16 -13.01
CA ASN A 63 27.59 -2.41 -11.58
C ASN A 63 26.58 -1.57 -10.77
N VAL A 64 26.40 -0.30 -11.16
CA VAL A 64 25.38 0.58 -10.57
C VAL A 64 23.99 -0.01 -10.75
N LEU A 65 23.61 -0.39 -11.98
CA LEU A 65 22.29 -0.93 -12.26
C LEU A 65 22.00 -2.24 -11.52
N ARG A 66 23.04 -3.01 -11.18
CA ARG A 66 22.90 -4.24 -10.39
C ARG A 66 22.68 -3.97 -8.90
N SER A 67 23.25 -2.90 -8.36
CA SER A 67 23.14 -2.56 -6.94
C SER A 67 21.86 -1.80 -6.59
N LEU A 68 21.09 -1.36 -7.59
CA LEU A 68 19.86 -0.59 -7.38
C LEU A 68 18.67 -1.48 -7.04
N ASP A 69 17.79 -0.95 -6.19
CA ASP A 69 16.52 -1.59 -5.87
C ASP A 69 15.62 -1.63 -7.13
N PRO A 70 14.93 -2.76 -7.41
CA PRO A 70 14.03 -2.87 -8.57
C PRO A 70 12.86 -1.87 -8.61
N SER A 71 12.54 -1.24 -7.49
CA SER A 71 11.49 -0.22 -7.36
C SER A 71 11.99 1.20 -7.64
N THR A 72 13.30 1.44 -7.61
CA THR A 72 13.90 2.75 -7.90
C THR A 72 13.79 3.06 -9.40
N ALA A 73 13.31 4.25 -9.73
CA ALA A 73 13.32 4.72 -11.12
C ALA A 73 14.75 5.07 -11.55
N VAL A 74 15.14 4.73 -12.78
CA VAL A 74 16.48 5.01 -13.30
C VAL A 74 16.38 5.69 -14.65
N ILE A 75 17.01 6.86 -14.77
CA ILE A 75 17.15 7.60 -16.01
C ILE A 75 18.62 7.60 -16.42
N LEU A 76 18.92 7.05 -17.59
CA LEU A 76 20.24 7.07 -18.19
C LEU A 76 20.36 8.24 -19.18
N CYS A 77 21.36 9.09 -18.99
CA CYS A 77 21.68 10.21 -19.85
C CYS A 77 22.98 9.94 -20.59
N VAL A 78 22.87 9.37 -21.80
CA VAL A 78 24.00 9.06 -22.68
C VAL A 78 23.71 9.50 -24.10
N PRO A 79 24.72 9.73 -24.96
CA PRO A 79 24.50 10.05 -26.37
C PRO A 79 23.60 9.01 -27.07
N ALA A 80 22.81 9.47 -28.05
CA ALA A 80 21.80 8.64 -28.72
C ALA A 80 22.39 7.39 -29.40
N ASP A 81 23.64 7.47 -29.88
CA ASP A 81 24.30 6.39 -30.63
C ASP A 81 25.07 5.41 -29.74
N SER A 82 24.86 5.45 -28.42
CA SER A 82 25.50 4.53 -27.50
C SER A 82 24.99 3.10 -27.67
N LYS A 83 25.85 2.23 -28.22
CA LYS A 83 25.60 0.77 -28.32
C LYS A 83 25.32 0.12 -26.97
N GLU A 84 25.79 0.74 -25.87
CA GLU A 84 25.61 0.26 -24.50
C GLU A 84 24.14 0.32 -24.06
N PHE A 85 23.37 1.32 -24.51
CA PHE A 85 21.96 1.44 -24.13
C PHE A 85 21.09 0.30 -24.69
N GLY A 86 21.31 -0.11 -25.95
CA GLY A 86 20.56 -1.20 -26.56
C GLY A 86 20.69 -2.53 -25.80
N LEU A 87 21.90 -2.83 -25.32
CA LEU A 87 22.20 -4.00 -24.50
C LEU A 87 21.61 -3.90 -23.09
N LEU A 88 21.58 -2.70 -22.51
CA LEU A 88 21.04 -2.48 -21.17
C LEU A 88 19.51 -2.49 -21.15
N ARG A 89 18.85 -1.99 -22.19
CA ARG A 89 17.38 -1.97 -22.27
C ARG A 89 16.77 -3.37 -22.28
N SER A 90 17.42 -4.35 -22.91
CA SER A 90 16.96 -5.75 -22.90
C SER A 90 17.08 -6.37 -21.51
N LYS A 91 18.08 -5.96 -20.73
CA LYS A 91 18.35 -6.46 -19.39
C LYS A 91 17.59 -5.71 -18.29
N TYR A 92 17.27 -4.43 -18.52
CA TYR A 92 16.61 -3.53 -17.57
C TYR A 92 15.42 -2.82 -18.24
N PRO A 93 14.24 -3.45 -18.32
CA PRO A 93 13.10 -2.92 -19.07
C PRO A 93 12.54 -1.59 -18.51
N ARG A 94 12.85 -1.28 -17.24
CA ARG A 94 12.41 -0.06 -16.54
C ARG A 94 13.41 1.10 -16.68
N LEU A 95 14.54 0.88 -17.35
CA LEU A 95 15.54 1.91 -17.60
C LEU A 95 15.00 2.89 -18.64
N VAL A 96 14.87 4.15 -18.23
CA VAL A 96 14.50 5.24 -19.15
C VAL A 96 15.77 5.87 -19.70
N HIS A 97 15.80 6.19 -20.98
CA HIS A 97 16.94 6.85 -21.62
C HIS A 97 16.56 8.24 -22.07
N VAL A 98 17.39 9.23 -21.71
CA VAL A 98 17.31 10.60 -22.19
C VAL A 98 18.59 10.88 -22.98
N PRO A 99 18.51 11.03 -24.32
CA PRO A 99 19.69 11.32 -25.11
C PRO A 99 20.24 12.71 -24.79
N LEU A 100 21.56 12.82 -24.63
CA LEU A 100 22.27 14.10 -24.47
C LEU A 100 22.35 14.83 -25.83
N ARG A 101 21.24 15.46 -26.22
CA ARG A 101 21.10 16.32 -27.42
C ARG A 101 20.69 17.74 -27.00
N GLU A 102 20.38 18.61 -27.95
CA GLU A 102 19.78 19.92 -27.63
C GLU A 102 18.54 19.76 -26.73
N ASP A 103 18.39 20.63 -25.74
CA ASP A 103 17.32 20.62 -24.73
C ASP A 103 17.19 19.34 -23.89
N TRP A 104 18.27 18.56 -23.76
CA TRP A 104 18.28 17.36 -22.92
C TRP A 104 17.83 17.64 -21.48
N ALA A 105 18.20 18.80 -20.93
CA ALA A 105 17.87 19.16 -19.56
C ALA A 105 16.35 19.31 -19.38
N HIS A 106 15.65 19.97 -20.32
CA HIS A 106 14.19 20.11 -20.24
C HIS A 106 13.48 18.76 -20.36
N THR A 107 13.93 17.92 -21.30
CA THR A 107 13.41 16.56 -21.47
C THR A 107 13.63 15.71 -20.21
N LEU A 108 14.82 15.78 -19.62
CA LEU A 108 15.16 15.08 -18.39
C LEU A 108 14.25 15.52 -17.25
N MET A 109 14.03 16.83 -17.08
CA MET A 109 13.17 17.37 -16.03
C MET A 109 11.73 16.86 -16.15
N LEU A 110 11.17 16.82 -17.36
CA LEU A 110 9.83 16.27 -17.61
C LEU A 110 9.76 14.78 -17.25
N VAL A 111 10.71 13.99 -17.75
CA VAL A 111 10.79 12.54 -17.52
C VAL A 111 11.01 12.22 -16.05
N ALA A 112 11.86 12.98 -15.36
CA ALA A 112 12.11 12.83 -13.94
C ALA A 112 10.87 13.16 -13.11
N GLY A 113 10.19 14.26 -13.43
CA GLY A 113 8.95 14.64 -12.76
C GLY A 113 7.87 13.55 -12.90
N GLU A 114 7.72 12.98 -14.10
CA GLU A 114 6.79 11.87 -14.32
C GLU A 114 7.24 10.58 -13.62
N SER A 115 8.53 10.26 -13.65
CA SER A 115 9.07 9.09 -12.94
C SER A 115 8.81 9.16 -11.44
N LEU A 116 9.01 10.33 -10.83
CA LEU A 116 8.72 10.56 -9.42
C LEU A 116 7.23 10.45 -9.09
N ARG A 117 6.35 11.03 -9.92
CA ARG A 117 4.89 10.87 -9.76
C ARG A 117 4.48 9.40 -9.84
N ARG A 118 5.05 8.65 -10.78
CA ARG A 118 4.78 7.23 -10.94
C ARG A 118 5.23 6.42 -9.72
N VAL A 119 6.42 6.68 -9.19
CA VAL A 119 6.93 6.03 -7.97
C VAL A 119 6.03 6.33 -6.77
N GLU A 120 5.63 7.60 -6.60
CA GLU A 120 4.73 8.01 -5.52
C GLU A 120 3.35 7.34 -5.63
N ALA A 121 2.77 7.31 -6.84
CA ALA A 121 1.49 6.63 -7.10
C ALA A 121 1.57 5.12 -6.83
N MET A 122 2.65 4.45 -7.24
CA MET A 122 2.87 3.04 -6.96
C MET A 122 2.98 2.75 -5.46
N ARG A 123 3.68 3.61 -4.72
CA ARG A 123 3.80 3.50 -3.27
C ARG A 123 2.44 3.62 -2.59
N LEU A 124 1.65 4.62 -2.99
CA LEU A 124 0.30 4.83 -2.45
C LEU A 124 -0.64 3.67 -2.80
N ALA A 125 -0.59 3.17 -4.03
CA ALA A 125 -1.38 2.01 -4.45
C ALA A 125 -1.04 0.77 -3.62
N LYS A 126 0.25 0.45 -3.45
CA LYS A 126 0.70 -0.67 -2.62
C LYS A 126 0.26 -0.53 -1.16
N GLN A 127 0.32 0.69 -0.61
CA GLN A 127 -0.16 0.95 0.74
C GLN A 127 -1.68 0.73 0.85
N ALA A 128 -2.45 1.20 -0.13
CA ALA A 128 -3.89 0.99 -0.21
C ALA A 128 -4.24 -0.49 -0.34
N GLU A 129 -3.53 -1.26 -1.17
CA GLU A 129 -3.68 -2.71 -1.30
C GLU A 129 -3.43 -3.43 0.03
N CYS A 130 -2.35 -3.09 0.74
CA CYS A 130 -2.07 -3.68 2.06
C CYS A 130 -3.16 -3.39 3.10
N LEU A 131 -3.74 -2.19 3.07
CA LEU A 131 -4.85 -1.84 3.96
C LEU A 131 -6.15 -2.54 3.55
N ALA A 132 -6.44 -2.61 2.25
CA ALA A 132 -7.58 -3.32 1.71
C ALA A 132 -7.55 -4.81 2.07
N ALA A 133 -6.39 -5.48 1.91
CA ALA A 133 -6.22 -6.88 2.29
C ALA A 133 -6.47 -7.13 3.79
N LYS A 134 -6.08 -6.19 4.67
CA LYS A 134 -6.40 -6.29 6.10
C LYS A 134 -7.89 -6.15 6.35
N ASN A 135 -8.55 -5.20 5.69
CA ASN A 135 -9.99 -5.01 5.82
C ASN A 135 -10.79 -6.19 5.26
N GLU A 136 -10.33 -6.81 4.16
CA GLU A 136 -10.93 -8.01 3.57
C GLU A 136 -10.93 -9.19 4.55
N ASN A 137 -9.83 -9.38 5.30
CA ASN A 137 -9.76 -10.40 6.35
C ASN A 137 -10.79 -10.15 7.46
N HIS A 138 -10.94 -8.89 7.90
CA HIS A 138 -11.95 -8.53 8.90
C HIS A 138 -13.39 -8.72 8.38
N ALA A 139 -13.65 -8.36 7.13
CA ALA A 139 -14.94 -8.59 6.48
C ALA A 139 -15.27 -10.09 6.36
N THR A 140 -14.27 -10.91 6.05
CA THR A 140 -14.43 -12.37 5.96
C THR A 140 -14.79 -12.98 7.31
N LEU A 141 -14.10 -12.57 8.39
CA LEU A 141 -14.44 -12.99 9.75
C LEU A 141 -15.86 -12.57 10.15
N GLY A 142 -16.24 -11.32 9.86
CA GLY A 142 -17.60 -10.83 10.12
C GLY A 142 -18.67 -11.63 9.38
N ARG A 143 -18.42 -11.96 8.10
CA ARG A 143 -19.31 -12.81 7.30
C ARG A 143 -19.49 -14.20 7.91
N TYR A 144 -18.39 -14.85 8.29
CA TYR A 144 -18.43 -16.15 8.94
C TYR A 144 -19.19 -16.10 10.28
N MET A 145 -19.01 -15.05 11.08
CA MET A 145 -19.75 -14.87 12.33
C MET A 145 -21.26 -14.73 12.11
N LEU A 146 -21.68 -14.00 11.06
CA LEU A 146 -23.08 -13.86 10.69
C LEU A 146 -23.67 -15.19 10.19
N GLU A 147 -22.95 -15.93 9.36
CA GLU A 147 -23.34 -17.27 8.91
C GLU A 147 -23.50 -18.24 10.10
N MET A 148 -22.58 -18.17 11.06
CA MET A 148 -22.56 -19.06 12.22
C MET A 148 -23.61 -18.72 13.29
N LYS A 149 -24.25 -17.54 13.20
CA LYS A 149 -25.25 -17.04 14.17
C LYS A 149 -26.34 -18.05 14.49
N HIS A 150 -26.96 -18.64 13.48
CA HIS A 150 -28.06 -19.59 13.69
C HIS A 150 -27.59 -20.86 14.43
N SER A 151 -26.43 -21.40 14.04
CA SER A 151 -25.85 -22.58 14.67
C SER A 151 -25.51 -22.32 16.15
N VAL A 152 -24.89 -21.18 16.44
CA VAL A 152 -24.55 -20.77 17.81
C VAL A 152 -25.82 -20.56 18.64
N ASN A 153 -26.81 -19.85 18.13
CA ASN A 153 -28.06 -19.63 18.84
C ASN A 153 -28.77 -20.96 19.15
N ASN A 154 -28.83 -21.89 18.20
CA ASN A 154 -29.42 -23.21 18.42
C ASN A 154 -28.70 -23.99 19.52
N ALA A 155 -27.36 -23.98 19.51
CA ALA A 155 -26.56 -24.63 20.56
C ALA A 155 -26.78 -23.99 21.94
N LEU A 156 -26.86 -22.66 22.01
CA LEU A 156 -27.14 -21.94 23.25
C LEU A 156 -28.54 -22.22 23.78
N THR A 157 -29.57 -22.21 22.92
CA THR A 157 -30.94 -22.57 23.31
C THR A 157 -31.00 -23.99 23.88
N SER A 158 -30.31 -24.95 23.25
CA SER A 158 -30.26 -26.32 23.76
C SER A 158 -29.51 -26.41 25.10
N MET A 159 -28.38 -25.73 25.26
CA MET A 159 -27.64 -25.73 26.54
C MET A 159 -28.44 -25.09 27.67
N LEU A 160 -29.10 -23.96 27.42
CA LEU A 160 -29.93 -23.28 28.40
C LEU A 160 -31.12 -24.15 28.81
N GLY A 161 -31.84 -24.72 27.84
CA GLY A 161 -32.98 -25.60 28.11
C GLY A 161 -32.58 -26.84 28.90
N ASN A 162 -31.47 -27.49 28.54
CA ASN A 162 -30.98 -28.65 29.30
C ASN A 162 -30.53 -28.28 30.71
N ALA A 163 -29.88 -27.13 30.90
CA ALA A 163 -29.50 -26.65 32.22
C ALA A 163 -30.73 -26.33 33.08
N GLU A 164 -31.76 -25.71 32.51
CA GLU A 164 -33.02 -25.43 33.19
C GLU A 164 -33.75 -26.72 33.61
N LEU A 165 -33.85 -27.71 32.72
CA LEU A 165 -34.45 -29.01 33.04
C LEU A 165 -33.72 -29.71 34.19
N LEU A 166 -32.39 -29.75 34.17
CA LEU A 166 -31.59 -30.35 35.24
C LEU A 166 -31.72 -29.60 36.58
N LEU A 167 -32.00 -28.29 36.55
CA LEU A 167 -32.25 -27.50 37.75
C LEU A 167 -33.67 -27.67 38.31
N LEU A 168 -34.62 -28.16 37.49
CA LEU A 168 -36.01 -28.39 37.87
C LEU A 168 -36.25 -29.75 38.54
N GLU A 169 -35.27 -30.67 38.54
CA GLU A 169 -35.36 -31.98 39.20
C GLU A 169 -34.65 -31.98 40.58
N PRO A 170 -35.35 -31.67 41.68
CA PRO A 170 -34.76 -31.65 43.01
C PRO A 170 -34.39 -33.07 43.50
N GLY A 171 -33.16 -33.22 43.98
CA GLY A 171 -32.71 -34.40 44.74
C GLY A 171 -31.80 -35.39 43.99
N GLN A 172 -31.61 -35.26 42.68
CA GLN A 172 -30.75 -36.18 41.90
C GLN A 172 -29.28 -35.72 41.78
N LEU A 173 -29.02 -34.42 41.94
CA LEU A 173 -27.70 -33.83 41.69
C LEU A 173 -27.03 -33.36 42.98
N SER A 174 -25.70 -33.51 43.05
CA SER A 174 -24.90 -32.98 44.15
C SER A 174 -24.93 -31.44 44.17
N SER A 175 -24.67 -30.84 45.33
CA SER A 175 -24.55 -29.38 45.46
C SER A 175 -23.48 -28.79 44.54
N GLN A 176 -22.38 -29.52 44.32
CA GLN A 176 -21.31 -29.15 43.38
C GLN A 176 -21.79 -29.17 41.93
N SER A 177 -22.52 -30.21 41.53
CA SER A 177 -23.08 -30.35 40.18
C SER A 177 -24.09 -29.23 39.88
N LEU A 178 -24.94 -28.88 40.86
CA LEU A 178 -25.88 -27.76 40.74
C LEU A 178 -25.15 -26.42 40.55
N ALA A 179 -24.06 -26.18 41.27
CA ALA A 179 -23.26 -24.96 41.11
C ALA A 179 -22.59 -24.87 39.72
N GLN A 180 -22.13 -26.01 39.18
CA GLN A 180 -21.56 -26.08 37.83
C GLN A 180 -22.61 -25.81 36.75
N ILE A 181 -23.81 -26.40 36.87
CA ILE A 181 -24.91 -26.17 35.91
C ILE A 181 -25.34 -24.70 35.89
N LYS A 182 -25.43 -24.05 37.05
CA LYS A 182 -25.69 -22.59 37.13
C LYS A 182 -24.61 -21.76 36.46
N THR A 183 -23.35 -22.16 36.59
CA THR A 183 -22.22 -21.50 35.91
C THR A 183 -22.34 -21.63 34.39
N ILE A 184 -22.63 -22.83 33.88
CA ILE A 184 -22.82 -23.08 32.44
C ILE A 184 -24.00 -22.25 31.90
N HIS A 185 -25.12 -22.23 32.62
CA HIS A 185 -26.28 -21.42 32.26
C HIS A 185 -25.93 -19.92 32.16
N SER A 186 -25.23 -19.38 33.15
CA SER A 186 -24.76 -17.98 33.14
C SER A 186 -23.79 -17.70 31.98
N MET A 187 -22.86 -18.60 31.69
CA MET A 187 -21.94 -18.47 30.56
C MET A 187 -22.67 -18.50 29.21
N ALA A 188 -23.67 -19.38 29.06
CA ALA A 188 -24.47 -19.44 27.84
C ALA A 188 -25.28 -18.16 27.59
N LEU A 189 -25.90 -17.58 28.63
CA LEU A 189 -26.56 -16.27 28.52
C LEU A 189 -25.59 -15.17 28.09
N ARG A 190 -24.39 -15.14 28.68
CA ARG A 190 -23.35 -14.16 28.30
C ARG A 190 -22.92 -14.29 26.84
N ILE A 191 -22.79 -15.51 26.31
CA ILE A 191 -22.47 -15.72 24.89
C ILE A 191 -23.63 -15.26 24.01
N ASN A 192 -24.89 -15.51 24.41
CA ASN A 192 -26.07 -15.05 23.67
C ASN A 192 -26.11 -13.52 23.56
N GLU A 193 -25.85 -12.81 24.66
CA GLU A 193 -25.75 -11.34 24.65
C GLU A 193 -24.64 -10.82 23.72
N VAL A 194 -23.48 -11.47 23.72
CA VAL A 194 -22.36 -11.10 22.84
C VAL A 194 -22.77 -11.28 21.36
N MET A 195 -23.45 -12.37 21.02
CA MET A 195 -23.95 -12.61 19.66
C MET A 195 -25.03 -11.60 19.22
N GLN A 196 -25.88 -11.16 20.15
CA GLN A 196 -26.85 -10.10 19.88
C GLN A 196 -26.17 -8.76 19.59
N ARG A 197 -25.14 -8.38 20.37
CA ARG A 197 -24.36 -7.16 20.12
C ARG A 197 -23.69 -7.19 18.75
N PHE A 198 -23.10 -8.32 18.35
CA PHE A 198 -22.54 -8.47 16.99
C PHE A 198 -23.61 -8.33 15.90
N SER A 199 -24.82 -8.86 16.12
CA SER A 199 -25.92 -8.71 15.17
C SER A 199 -26.40 -7.26 15.03
N SER A 200 -26.47 -6.51 16.15
CA SER A 200 -26.83 -5.07 16.13
C SER A 200 -25.81 -4.29 15.32
N LEU A 201 -24.52 -4.49 15.63
CA LEU A 201 -23.42 -3.80 14.95
C LEU A 201 -23.43 -4.09 13.44
N ALA A 202 -23.71 -5.33 13.03
CA ALA A 202 -23.81 -5.67 11.62
C ALA A 202 -24.97 -4.95 10.91
N SER A 203 -26.12 -4.79 11.58
CA SER A 203 -27.27 -4.04 11.03
C SER A 203 -26.93 -2.56 10.87
N GLU A 204 -26.34 -1.95 11.91
CA GLU A 204 -25.91 -0.54 11.89
C GLU A 204 -24.90 -0.27 10.77
N MET A 205 -23.95 -1.18 10.56
CA MET A 205 -22.98 -1.08 9.46
C MET A 205 -23.65 -1.15 8.08
N GLN A 206 -24.61 -2.05 7.89
CA GLN A 206 -25.34 -2.18 6.62
C GLN A 206 -26.18 -0.93 6.31
N GLU A 207 -26.82 -0.35 7.33
CA GLU A 207 -27.60 0.88 7.20
C GLU A 207 -26.70 2.07 6.85
N ALA A 208 -25.55 2.20 7.51
CA ALA A 208 -24.57 3.23 7.21
C ALA A 208 -24.01 3.11 5.78
N GLU A 209 -23.75 1.89 5.31
CA GLU A 209 -23.29 1.65 3.94
C GLU A 209 -24.37 2.04 2.90
N ASN A 210 -25.62 1.65 3.12
CA ASN A 210 -26.74 2.00 2.24
C ASN A 210 -26.96 3.52 2.18
N ALA A 211 -26.83 4.23 3.31
CA ALA A 211 -26.95 5.69 3.36
C ALA A 211 -25.82 6.38 2.58
N SER A 212 -24.57 5.91 2.75
CA SER A 212 -23.41 6.47 2.03
C SER A 212 -23.51 6.26 0.51
N GLN A 213 -24.04 5.13 0.06
CA GLN A 213 -24.26 4.87 -1.36
C GLN A 213 -25.35 5.78 -1.96
N ALA A 214 -26.41 6.09 -1.22
CA ALA A 214 -27.47 7.01 -1.66
C ALA A 214 -26.94 8.44 -1.84
N GLU A 215 -26.13 8.95 -0.90
CA GLU A 215 -25.52 10.29 -1.00
C GLU A 215 -24.56 10.43 -2.20
N THR A 216 -23.85 9.35 -2.53
CA THR A 216 -22.93 9.32 -3.68
C THR A 216 -23.68 9.31 -5.02
N GLN A 217 -24.89 8.74 -5.08
CA GLN A 217 -25.73 8.74 -6.28
C GLN A 217 -26.43 10.09 -6.51
N GLU A 218 -26.84 10.79 -5.46
CA GLU A 218 -27.46 12.11 -5.58
C GLU A 218 -26.49 13.18 -6.11
N THR A 219 -25.23 13.12 -5.67
CA THR A 219 -24.18 14.06 -6.11
C THR A 219 -23.63 13.79 -7.52
N GLY A 220 -23.84 12.58 -8.06
CA GLY A 220 -23.41 12.17 -9.40
C GLY A 220 -24.41 12.44 -10.53
N SER A 221 -25.60 12.98 -10.23
CA SER A 221 -26.60 13.29 -11.25
C SER A 221 -26.28 14.62 -11.95
N PRO A 222 -25.93 14.65 -13.26
CA PRO A 222 -25.68 15.89 -13.96
C PRO A 222 -27.01 16.62 -14.14
N THR A 223 -27.12 17.80 -13.53
CA THR A 223 -28.16 18.77 -13.85
C THR A 223 -28.03 19.13 -15.33
N SER A 224 -28.90 18.54 -16.15
CA SER A 224 -29.00 18.82 -17.57
C SER A 224 -29.46 20.28 -17.77
N PRO A 225 -28.69 21.14 -18.47
CA PRO A 225 -29.17 22.47 -18.81
C PRO A 225 -30.08 22.34 -20.04
N TYR A 226 -31.37 22.58 -19.84
CA TYR A 226 -32.37 22.70 -20.89
C TYR A 226 -32.50 24.16 -21.37
N PRO A 227 -33.06 24.37 -22.57
CA PRO A 227 -32.39 24.47 -23.86
C PRO A 227 -32.00 25.90 -24.26
#